data_AF-A0A0K0XUG7-F1
#
_entry.id   AF-A0A0K0XUG7-F1
#
_cell.length_a   1.000
_cell.length_b   1.000
_cell.length_c   1.000
_cell.angle_alpha   90.00
_cell.angle_beta   90.00
_cell.angle_gamma   90.00
#
_symmetry.space_group_name_H-M   'P 1'
#
loop_
_entity.id
_entity.type
_entity.pdbx_description
1 polymer ?
#
loop_
_entity_poly.entity_id
_entity_poly.type
_entity_poly.pdbx_seq_one_letter_code
_entity_poly.pdbx_strand_id
1 'polypeptide(L)'
;MKWLSRFILSAGGHEVPEEIGQEPDPTQERVGVHLLSDFGEGYAYVSEEPSIPIVVELMEGLDWERGFFQVIVTLAPGVSMELGGSLNGVDGLSGVYRNRAEQLHLVTSVPPDSVEDMVEIMQSFIRKDGLWQDKYQFS
;
A
#
# COMPACT_ATOMS: atom_id res chain seq x y z
N MET A 1 36.00 -23.59 6.41
CA MET A 1 36.35 -23.76 7.84
C MET A 1 36.33 -22.39 8.50
N LYS A 2 35.70 -22.34 9.68
CA LYS A 2 35.70 -21.36 10.80
C LYS A 2 36.67 -20.16 10.69
N TRP A 3 36.23 -18.90 10.81
CA TRP A 3 35.69 -18.17 11.98
C TRP A 3 36.76 -17.27 12.62
N LEU A 4 36.43 -15.99 12.81
CA LEU A 4 36.87 -15.04 13.85
C LEU A 4 36.23 -13.69 13.47
N SER A 5 35.07 -13.30 14.00
CA SER A 5 34.73 -12.96 15.40
C SER A 5 35.62 -11.86 15.99
N ARG A 6 35.10 -10.63 15.99
CA ARG A 6 35.30 -9.63 17.05
C ARG A 6 33.97 -8.89 17.22
N PHE A 7 33.12 -9.29 18.17
CA PHE A 7 33.10 -8.87 19.57
C PHE A 7 32.93 -7.36 19.75
N ILE A 8 31.71 -6.94 20.06
CA ILE A 8 31.42 -5.75 20.86
C ILE A 8 30.74 -6.26 22.15
N LEU A 9 31.37 -5.99 23.29
CA LEU A 9 30.87 -6.35 24.61
C LEU A 9 29.94 -5.26 25.14
N SER A 10 28.66 -5.64 25.25
CA SER A 10 27.69 -5.40 26.34
C SER A 10 27.69 -4.08 27.12
N ALA A 11 26.54 -3.41 27.10
CA ALA A 11 25.83 -3.04 28.32
C ALA A 11 24.31 -3.15 28.07
N GLY A 12 23.73 -4.32 28.35
CA GLY A 12 22.29 -4.58 28.22
C GLY A 12 22.00 -5.57 27.11
N GLY A 13 22.09 -6.87 27.43
CA GLY A 13 21.79 -7.95 26.50
C GLY A 13 20.32 -7.93 26.09
N HIS A 14 20.04 -7.42 24.90
CA HIS A 14 19.08 -8.02 23.99
C HIS A 14 19.89 -8.38 22.74
N GLU A 15 19.90 -9.66 22.40
CA GLU A 15 20.24 -10.08 21.05
C GLU A 15 19.29 -9.32 20.14
N VAL A 16 19.83 -8.46 19.26
CA VAL A 16 19.04 -7.95 18.15
C VAL A 16 18.65 -9.19 17.37
N PRO A 17 17.34 -9.52 17.26
CA PRO A 17 16.96 -10.66 16.43
C PRO A 17 17.59 -10.45 15.06
N GLU A 18 18.26 -11.48 14.54
CA GLU A 18 18.54 -11.56 13.10
C GLU A 18 17.31 -11.05 12.37
N GLU A 19 17.46 -10.12 11.42
CA GLU A 19 16.36 -9.68 10.57
C GLU A 19 15.66 -10.93 10.06
N ILE A 20 14.51 -11.25 10.67
CA ILE A 20 13.65 -12.34 10.24
C ILE A 20 13.29 -11.92 8.83
N GLY A 21 13.83 -12.62 7.84
CA GLY A 21 13.57 -12.34 6.43
C GLY A 21 12.06 -12.29 6.26
N GLN A 22 11.53 -11.08 6.21
CA GLN A 22 10.10 -10.85 6.19
C GLN A 22 9.62 -11.48 4.89
N GLU A 23 8.68 -12.43 4.97
CA GLU A 23 8.09 -12.98 3.75
C GLU A 23 7.62 -11.81 2.89
N PRO A 24 7.97 -11.81 1.58
CA PRO A 24 7.71 -10.65 0.75
C PRO A 24 6.21 -10.41 0.66
N ASP A 25 5.79 -9.18 0.98
CA ASP A 25 4.39 -8.76 0.97
C ASP A 25 3.78 -9.03 -0.43
N PRO A 26 2.81 -9.95 -0.54
CA PRO A 26 2.26 -10.36 -1.83
C PRO A 26 1.56 -9.20 -2.55
N THR A 27 1.08 -8.19 -1.81
CA THR A 27 0.46 -7.01 -2.39
C THR A 27 1.47 -6.13 -3.12
N GLN A 28 2.77 -6.26 -2.83
CA GLN A 28 3.84 -5.49 -3.48
C GLN A 28 4.57 -6.29 -4.54
N GLU A 29 4.60 -7.63 -4.46
CA GLU A 29 5.31 -8.47 -5.43
C GLU A 29 4.44 -8.91 -6.60
N ARG A 30 3.15 -9.16 -6.37
CA ARG A 30 2.26 -9.69 -7.41
C ARG A 30 1.57 -8.53 -8.12
N VAL A 31 1.69 -8.49 -9.44
CA VAL A 31 0.95 -7.54 -10.28
C VAL A 31 -0.54 -7.84 -10.21
N GLY A 32 -1.37 -6.82 -10.07
CA GLY A 32 -2.81 -6.98 -10.01
C GLY A 32 -3.50 -5.99 -9.08
N VAL A 33 -4.74 -6.33 -8.75
CA VAL A 33 -5.59 -5.60 -7.79
C VAL A 33 -5.77 -6.46 -6.55
N HIS A 34 -5.46 -5.89 -5.41
CA HIS A 34 -5.56 -6.52 -4.10
C HIS A 34 -6.51 -5.72 -3.22
N LEU A 35 -7.21 -6.42 -2.33
CA LEU A 35 -8.04 -5.84 -1.30
C LEU A 35 -7.58 -6.36 0.06
N LEU A 36 -7.31 -5.45 0.98
CA LEU A 36 -7.26 -5.75 2.40
C LEU A 36 -8.54 -5.23 3.06
N SER A 37 -9.08 -6.00 4.00
CA SER A 37 -10.25 -5.62 4.81
C SER A 37 -9.97 -5.80 6.29
N ASP A 38 -10.81 -5.18 7.12
CA ASP A 38 -10.83 -5.40 8.57
C ASP A 38 -9.45 -5.18 9.21
N PHE A 39 -8.84 -4.03 8.89
CA PHE A 39 -7.49 -3.66 9.35
C PHE A 39 -6.38 -4.66 8.94
N GLY A 40 -6.56 -5.32 7.80
CA GLY A 40 -5.58 -6.25 7.23
C GLY A 40 -5.78 -7.70 7.65
N GLU A 41 -6.83 -8.02 8.44
CA GLU A 41 -7.19 -9.40 8.75
C GLU A 41 -7.71 -10.16 7.52
N GLY A 42 -8.39 -9.45 6.61
CA GLY A 42 -8.85 -10.00 5.34
C GLY A 42 -7.90 -9.66 4.19
N TYR A 43 -7.66 -10.64 3.31
CA TYR A 43 -6.94 -10.45 2.04
C TYR A 43 -7.69 -11.13 0.90
N ALA A 44 -7.87 -10.38 -0.19
CA ALA A 44 -8.37 -10.91 -1.46
C ALA A 44 -7.49 -10.44 -2.62
N TYR A 45 -7.10 -11.37 -3.48
CA TYR A 45 -6.52 -11.07 -4.78
C TYR A 45 -7.65 -11.00 -5.82
N VAL A 46 -8.01 -9.78 -6.21
CA VAL A 46 -9.24 -9.50 -6.97
C VAL A 46 -9.04 -9.75 -8.45
N SER A 47 -7.90 -9.34 -9.01
CA SER A 47 -7.61 -9.45 -10.43
C SER A 47 -6.11 -9.47 -10.70
N GLU A 48 -5.69 -10.18 -11.75
CA GLU A 48 -4.32 -10.11 -12.27
C GLU A 48 -4.10 -8.91 -13.19
N GLU A 49 -5.18 -8.36 -13.74
CA GLU A 49 -5.15 -7.19 -14.60
C GLU A 49 -5.47 -5.94 -13.77
N PRO A 50 -4.52 -5.01 -13.56
CA PRO A 50 -4.74 -3.75 -12.85
C PRO A 50 -5.46 -2.73 -13.75
N SER A 51 -6.70 -3.05 -14.14
CA SER A 51 -7.50 -2.23 -15.05
C SER A 51 -8.37 -1.22 -14.31
N ILE A 52 -8.59 -0.06 -14.94
CA ILE A 52 -9.46 1.00 -14.40
C ILE A 52 -10.88 0.49 -14.11
N PRO A 53 -11.58 -0.21 -15.03
CA PRO A 53 -12.95 -0.66 -14.77
C PRO A 53 -13.05 -1.56 -13.53
N ILE A 54 -12.09 -2.48 -13.33
CA ILE A 54 -12.08 -3.40 -12.18
C ILE A 54 -11.89 -2.62 -10.88
N VAL A 55 -10.96 -1.66 -10.86
CA VAL A 55 -10.68 -0.88 -9.65
C VAL A 55 -11.86 0.04 -9.29
N VAL A 56 -12.48 0.66 -10.28
CA VAL A 56 -13.68 1.49 -10.08
C VAL A 56 -14.82 0.65 -9.52
N GLU A 57 -15.13 -0.49 -10.15
CA GLU A 57 -16.19 -1.39 -9.69
C GLU A 57 -15.93 -1.88 -8.26
N LEU A 58 -14.68 -2.26 -7.95
CA LEU A 58 -14.29 -2.67 -6.61
C LEU A 58 -14.50 -1.55 -5.59
N MET A 59 -13.96 -0.36 -5.85
CA MET A 59 -14.01 0.77 -4.90
C MET A 59 -15.44 1.26 -4.67
N GLU A 60 -16.26 1.35 -5.71
CA GLU A 60 -17.66 1.76 -5.60
C GLU A 60 -18.54 0.70 -4.92
N GLY A 61 -18.12 -0.57 -4.93
CA GLY A 61 -18.86 -1.69 -4.34
C GLY A 61 -18.64 -1.91 -2.83
N LEU A 62 -17.66 -1.23 -2.23
CA LEU A 62 -17.31 -1.39 -0.80
C LEU A 62 -18.14 -0.45 0.09
N ASP A 63 -18.51 -0.93 1.29
CA ASP A 63 -19.24 -0.14 2.29
C ASP A 63 -18.27 0.66 3.19
N TRP A 64 -17.68 1.72 2.64
CA TRP A 64 -16.66 2.54 3.30
C TRP A 64 -17.12 3.21 4.61
N GLU A 65 -18.42 3.41 4.80
CA GLU A 65 -18.99 4.01 6.01
C GLU A 65 -18.97 3.05 7.21
N ARG A 66 -18.94 1.73 6.95
CA ARG A 66 -18.99 0.69 7.98
C ARG A 66 -17.73 -0.16 8.05
N GLY A 67 -17.05 -0.32 6.93
CA GLY A 67 -15.83 -1.11 6.83
C GLY A 67 -14.57 -0.27 6.84
N PHE A 68 -13.45 -0.96 7.06
CA PHE A 68 -12.11 -0.45 6.83
C PHE A 68 -11.49 -1.27 5.70
N PHE A 69 -11.12 -0.62 4.60
CA PHE A 69 -10.60 -1.29 3.41
C PHE A 69 -9.33 -0.62 2.92
N GLN A 70 -8.45 -1.39 2.28
CA GLN A 70 -7.33 -0.87 1.50
C GLN A 70 -7.32 -1.55 0.15
N VAL A 71 -7.45 -0.75 -0.90
CA VAL A 71 -7.32 -1.21 -2.28
C VAL A 71 -5.90 -0.92 -2.74
N ILE A 72 -5.20 -1.96 -3.16
CA ILE A 72 -3.81 -1.88 -3.60
C ILE A 72 -3.74 -2.29 -5.07
N VAL A 73 -3.19 -1.41 -5.89
CA VAL A 73 -2.92 -1.66 -7.29
C VAL A 73 -1.42 -1.77 -7.49
N THR A 74 -0.97 -2.91 -8.01
CA THR A 74 0.44 -3.17 -8.28
C THR A 74 0.65 -3.31 -9.77
N LEU A 75 1.41 -2.38 -10.36
CA LEU A 75 1.68 -2.34 -11.81
C LEU A 75 2.95 -3.12 -12.19
N ALA A 76 3.86 -3.27 -11.25
CA ALA A 76 5.08 -4.07 -11.35
C ALA A 76 5.53 -4.45 -9.94
N PRO A 77 6.31 -5.53 -9.75
CA PRO A 77 6.89 -5.86 -8.45
C PRO A 77 7.63 -4.65 -7.86
N GLY A 78 7.20 -4.21 -6.66
CA GLY A 78 7.72 -3.04 -5.96
C GLY A 78 7.20 -1.69 -6.43
N VAL A 79 6.26 -1.62 -7.38
CA VAL A 79 5.60 -0.39 -7.84
C VAL A 79 4.09 -0.49 -7.61
N SER A 80 3.59 0.19 -6.58
CA SER A 80 2.19 0.09 -6.16
C SER A 80 1.63 1.41 -5.65
N MET A 81 0.29 1.50 -5.72
CA MET A 81 -0.51 2.52 -5.07
C MET A 81 -1.51 1.82 -4.15
N GLU A 82 -1.58 2.27 -2.91
CA GLU A 82 -2.52 1.84 -1.89
C GLU A 82 -3.41 3.02 -1.54
N LEU A 83 -4.72 2.85 -1.57
CA LEU A 83 -5.68 3.82 -1.02
C LEU A 83 -6.64 3.08 -0.10
N GLY A 84 -6.89 3.64 1.06
CA GLY A 84 -7.73 2.97 2.03
C GLY A 84 -8.06 3.78 3.27
N GLY A 85 -8.78 3.14 4.18
CA GLY A 85 -9.31 3.75 5.39
C GLY A 85 -10.80 3.46 5.56
N SER A 86 -11.48 4.37 6.25
CA SER A 86 -12.94 4.34 6.45
C SER A 86 -13.52 5.75 6.41
N LEU A 87 -14.74 5.85 5.90
CA LEU A 87 -15.56 7.08 5.92
C LEU A 87 -16.47 7.17 7.14
N ASN A 88 -16.29 6.30 8.15
CA ASN A 88 -17.07 6.26 9.39
C ASN A 88 -16.98 7.53 10.29
N GLY A 89 -16.28 8.58 9.87
CA GLY A 89 -16.06 9.82 10.62
C GLY A 89 -14.98 9.76 11.69
N VAL A 90 -14.23 8.65 11.80
CA VAL A 90 -13.17 8.44 12.81
C VAL A 90 -11.82 8.12 12.18
N ASP A 91 -11.72 7.13 11.30
CA ASP A 91 -10.43 6.65 10.79
C ASP A 91 -9.90 7.50 9.62
N GLY A 92 -10.81 8.00 8.77
CA GLY A 92 -10.47 8.77 7.58
C GLY A 92 -9.88 7.92 6.45
N LEU A 93 -9.52 8.57 5.35
CA LEU A 93 -8.88 7.95 4.18
C LEU A 93 -7.42 8.39 4.07
N SER A 94 -6.59 7.57 3.45
CA SER A 94 -5.20 7.93 3.11
C SER A 94 -4.71 7.17 1.89
N GLY A 95 -3.57 7.60 1.36
CA GLY A 95 -2.93 6.95 0.24
C GLY A 95 -1.44 6.79 0.41
N VAL A 96 -0.90 5.69 -0.13
CA VAL A 96 0.53 5.39 -0.14
C VAL A 96 0.98 4.96 -1.53
N TYR A 97 1.97 5.64 -2.08
CA TYR A 97 2.68 5.23 -3.28
C TYR A 97 4.03 4.63 -2.91
N ARG A 98 4.39 3.53 -3.55
CA ARG A 98 5.70 2.88 -3.37
C ARG A 98 6.33 2.61 -4.72
N ASN A 99 7.62 2.95 -4.84
CA ASN A 99 8.50 2.50 -5.92
C ASN A 99 9.83 2.05 -5.32
N ARG A 100 10.00 0.74 -5.19
CA ARG A 100 11.18 0.13 -4.57
C ARG A 100 12.46 0.36 -5.36
N ALA A 101 12.39 0.38 -6.69
CA ALA A 101 13.57 0.60 -7.53
C ALA A 101 14.16 2.01 -7.32
N GLU A 102 13.29 2.98 -7.05
CA GLU A 102 13.67 4.38 -6.80
C GLU A 102 13.77 4.72 -5.31
N GLN A 103 13.52 3.76 -4.42
CA GLN A 103 13.45 3.96 -2.97
C GLN A 103 12.44 5.05 -2.57
N LEU A 104 11.34 5.16 -3.31
CA LEU A 104 10.27 6.11 -3.03
C LEU A 104 9.16 5.45 -2.22
N HIS A 105 8.74 6.15 -1.17
CA HIS A 105 7.60 5.82 -0.34
C HIS A 105 6.93 7.14 0.02
N LEU A 106 5.84 7.47 -0.69
CA LEU A 106 5.15 8.75 -0.54
C LEU A 106 3.78 8.50 0.09
N VAL A 107 3.37 9.38 0.98
CA VAL A 107 2.05 9.33 1.62
C VAL A 107 1.28 10.61 1.28
N THR A 108 -0.03 10.51 1.16
CA THR A 108 -0.90 11.69 1.00
C THR A 108 -0.71 12.66 2.15
N SER A 109 -0.25 13.88 1.87
CA SER A 109 -0.25 14.96 2.87
C SER A 109 -1.64 15.57 3.06
N VAL A 110 -2.45 15.56 2.00
CA VAL A 110 -3.87 15.90 2.06
C VAL A 110 -4.65 14.62 1.77
N PRO A 111 -5.38 14.07 2.76
CA PRO A 111 -6.12 12.82 2.58
C PRO A 111 -7.23 13.01 1.53
N PRO A 112 -7.60 11.94 0.79
CA PRO A 112 -8.83 11.93 0.00
C PRO A 112 -10.03 12.14 0.93
N ASP A 113 -11.06 12.88 0.48
CA ASP A 113 -12.27 13.11 1.28
C ASP A 113 -13.41 12.17 0.88
N SER A 114 -13.25 11.45 -0.24
CA SER A 114 -14.30 10.64 -0.83
C SER A 114 -13.78 9.43 -1.61
N VAL A 115 -14.69 8.49 -1.91
CA VAL A 115 -14.42 7.38 -2.82
C VAL A 115 -14.10 7.88 -4.23
N GLU A 116 -14.74 8.98 -4.67
CA GLU A 116 -14.48 9.60 -5.98
C GLU A 116 -13.03 10.10 -6.08
N ASP A 117 -12.52 10.78 -5.05
CA ASP A 117 -11.13 11.22 -4.99
C ASP A 117 -10.15 10.02 -5.09
N MET A 118 -10.44 8.95 -4.35
CA MET A 118 -9.62 7.74 -4.39
C MET A 118 -9.64 7.08 -5.78
N VAL A 119 -10.81 7.01 -6.40
CA VAL A 119 -10.96 6.49 -7.77
C VAL A 119 -10.15 7.33 -8.76
N GLU A 120 -10.18 8.66 -8.67
CA GLU A 120 -9.39 9.52 -9.54
C GLU A 120 -7.88 9.29 -9.38
N ILE A 121 -7.40 9.14 -8.13
CA ILE A 121 -5.98 8.82 -7.85
C ILE A 121 -5.60 7.50 -8.52
N MET A 122 -6.39 6.43 -8.30
CA MET A 122 -6.11 5.12 -8.89
C MET A 122 -6.11 5.17 -10.41
N GLN A 123 -7.05 5.88 -11.02
CA GLN A 123 -7.09 6.05 -12.47
C GLN A 123 -5.83 6.74 -13.00
N SER A 124 -5.41 7.84 -12.37
CA SER A 124 -4.19 8.56 -12.73
C SER A 124 -2.94 7.69 -12.56
N PHE A 125 -2.85 6.91 -11.48
CA PHE A 125 -1.77 5.97 -11.24
C PHE A 125 -1.71 4.88 -12.33
N ILE A 126 -2.83 4.24 -12.66
CA ILE A 126 -2.91 3.20 -13.69
C ILE A 126 -2.56 3.76 -15.07
N ARG A 127 -2.98 4.99 -15.40
CA ARG A 127 -2.63 5.68 -16.64
C ARG A 127 -1.16 6.11 -16.70
N LYS A 128 -0.47 6.16 -15.55
CA LYS A 128 0.91 6.64 -15.41
C LYS A 128 1.09 8.09 -15.89
N ASP A 129 0.08 8.93 -15.68
CA ASP A 129 0.09 10.33 -16.12
C ASP A 129 0.65 11.30 -15.06
N GLY A 130 0.86 10.83 -13.82
CA GLY A 130 1.47 11.59 -12.73
C GLY A 130 0.56 12.61 -12.05
N LEU A 131 -0.67 12.81 -12.52
CA LEU A 131 -1.58 13.84 -12.01
C LEU A 131 -1.95 13.64 -10.52
N TRP A 132 -1.92 12.39 -10.04
CA TRP A 132 -2.17 12.06 -8.65
C TRP A 132 -1.14 12.66 -7.67
N GLN A 133 0.12 12.86 -8.09
CA GLN A 133 1.18 13.40 -7.22
C GLN A 133 0.90 14.85 -6.85
N ASP A 134 0.57 15.67 -7.85
CA ASP A 134 0.38 17.11 -7.68
C ASP A 134 -0.95 17.42 -6.96
N LYS A 135 -2.02 16.68 -7.28
CA LYS A 135 -3.35 16.95 -6.72
C LYS A 135 -3.47 16.60 -5.23
N TYR A 136 -2.88 15.49 -4.79
CA TYR A 136 -3.03 14.98 -3.43
C TYR A 136 -1.76 15.10 -2.57
N GLN A 137 -0.76 15.83 -3.08
CA GLN A 137 0.46 16.19 -2.36
C GLN A 137 1.14 14.98 -1.72
N PHE A 138 1.39 13.95 -2.54
CA PHE A 138 2.22 12.83 -2.12
C PHE A 138 3.66 13.31 -1.94
N SER A 139 4.20 13.18 -0.73
CA SER A 139 5.53 13.69 -0.35
C SER A 139 6.29 12.75 0.56
#